data_AF-A0A0N0WSF2-F1
#
_entry.id   AF-A0A0N0WSF2-F1
#
_cell.length_a   1.000
_cell.length_b   1.000
_cell.length_c   1.000
_cell.angle_alpha   90.00
_cell.angle_beta   90.00
_cell.angle_gamma   90.00
#
_symmetry.space_group_name_H-M   'P 1'
#
loop_
_entity.id
_entity.type
_entity.pdbx_description
1 polymer ?
#
loop_
_entity_poly.entity_id
_entity_poly.type
_entity_poly.pdbx_seq_one_letter_code
_entity_poly.pdbx_strand_id
1 'polypeptide(L)' 'MFISLHTVKTHASHINSKLGVERRTQAVARAKILGLLG' A
#
# COMPACT_ATOMS: atom_id res chain seq x y z
N MET A 1 -14.84 5.16 12.20
CA MET A 1 -14.13 6.00 11.20
C MET A 1 -14.62 5.60 9.82
N PHE A 2 -15.12 6.56 9.02
CA PHE A 2 -15.62 6.30 7.67
C PHE A 2 -14.70 6.97 6.67
N ILE A 3 -14.14 6.19 5.75
CA ILE A 3 -13.35 6.68 4.61
C ILE A 3 -13.97 6.14 3.33
N SER A 4 -13.99 6.97 2.28
CA SER A 4 -14.56 6.55 1.00
C SER A 4 -13.69 5.51 0.32
N LEU A 5 -14.30 4.65 -0.50
CA LEU A 5 -13.56 3.71 -1.33
C LEU A 5 -12.57 4.42 -2.27
N HIS A 6 -12.93 5.60 -2.77
CA HIS A 6 -12.05 6.42 -3.60
C HIS A 6 -10.77 6.79 -2.85
N THR A 7 -10.91 7.27 -1.61
CA THR A 7 -9.77 7.61 -0.74
C THR A 7 -8.87 6.40 -0.52
N VAL A 8 -9.45 5.22 -0.21
CA VAL A 8 -8.68 3.98 -0.06
C VAL A 8 -7.89 3.64 -1.32
N LYS A 9 -8.54 3.71 -2.50
CA LYS A 9 -7.90 3.39 -3.78
C LYS A 9 -6.74 4.33 -4.10
N THR A 10 -6.92 5.63 -3.88
CA THR A 10 -5.86 6.63 -4.09
C THR A 10 -4.66 6.36 -3.19
N HIS A 11 -4.89 6.11 -1.89
CA HIS A 11 -3.80 5.78 -0.98
C HIS A 11 -3.08 4.48 -1.35
N ALA A 12 -3.82 3.43 -1.73
CA ALA A 12 -3.23 2.17 -2.16
C ALA A 12 -2.34 2.34 -3.41
N SER A 13 -2.77 3.14 -4.39
CA SER A 13 -1.98 3.45 -5.59
C SER A 13 -0.70 4.20 -5.22
N HIS A 14 -0.77 5.21 -4.36
CA HIS A 14 0.42 5.95 -3.93
C HIS A 14 1.41 5.08 -3.15
N ILE A 15 0.93 4.17 -2.31
CA ILE A 15 1.79 3.21 -1.59
C ILE A 15 2.47 2.28 -2.59
N ASN A 16 1.73 1.76 -3.56
CA ASN A 16 2.26 0.92 -4.63
C ASN A 16 3.38 1.64 -5.41
N SER A 17 3.16 2.89 -5.82
CA SER A 17 4.19 3.70 -6.49
C SER A 17 5.42 3.94 -5.62
N LYS A 18 5.22 4.25 -4.33
CA LYS A 18 6.33 4.47 -3.37
C LYS A 18 7.16 3.20 -3.14
N LEU A 19 6.52 2.04 -3.16
CA LEU A 19 7.19 0.74 -2.97
C LEU A 19 7.66 0.12 -4.30
N GLY A 20 7.37 0.74 -5.44
CA GLY A 20 7.71 0.23 -6.77
C GLY A 20 7.07 -1.13 -7.07
N VAL A 21 5.79 -1.29 -6.75
CA VAL A 21 5.02 -2.53 -6.93
C VAL A 21 3.66 -2.23 -7.56
N GLU A 22 3.03 -3.24 -8.14
CA GLU A 22 1.75 -3.07 -8.83
C GLU A 22 0.56 -3.59 -8.01
N ARG A 23 0.80 -4.59 -7.16
CA ARG A 23 -0.24 -5.27 -6.39
C ARG A 23 -0.11 -5.04 -4.90
N ARG A 24 -1.25 -4.93 -4.22
CA ARG A 24 -1.32 -4.78 -2.74
C ARG A 24 -0.56 -5.88 -2.00
N THR A 25 -0.60 -7.11 -2.50
CA THR A 25 0.12 -8.24 -1.88
C THR A 25 1.63 -8.08 -1.96
N GLN A 26 2.15 -7.57 -3.08
CA GLN A 26 3.58 -7.25 -3.24
C GLN A 26 3.99 -6.09 -2.32
N ALA A 27 3.13 -5.07 -2.18
CA ALA A 27 3.35 -3.96 -1.25
C ALA A 27 3.51 -4.46 0.19
N VAL A 28 2.64 -5.37 0.64
CA VAL A 28 2.74 -5.97 1.98
C VAL A 28 4.02 -6.79 2.14
N ALA A 29 4.36 -7.64 1.17
CA ALA A 29 5.59 -8.44 1.22
C ALA A 29 6.84 -7.54 1.29
N ARG A 30 6.90 -6.50 0.46
CA ARG A 30 8.03 -5.56 0.42
C ARG A 30 8.12 -4.71 1.68
N ALA A 31 6.99 -4.24 2.21
CA ALA A 31 6.96 -3.46 3.44
C ALA A 31 7.38 -4.29 4.66
N LYS A 32 7.09 -5.60 4.71
CA LYS A 32 7.63 -6.51 5.74
C LYS A 32 9.15 -6.64 5.64
N ILE A 33 9.69 -6.85 4.44
CA ILE A 33 11.14 -6.94 4.21
C ILE A 33 11.86 -5.65 4.62
N LEU A 34 11.23 -4.49 4.38
CA LEU A 34 11.76 -3.18 4.75
C LEU A 34 11.55 -2.82 6.24
N GLY A 35 10.88 -3.66 7.03
CA GLY A 35 10.57 -3.36 8.44
C GLY A 35 9.55 -2.24 8.65
N LEU A 36 8.77 -1.90 7.61
CA LEU A 36 7.72 -0.86 7.65
C LEU A 36 6.38 -1.38 8.17
N LEU A 37 6.21 -2.70 8.22
CA LEU A 37 5.06 -3.39 8.79
C LEU A 37 5.56 -4.35 9.86
N GLY A 38 5.05 -4.18 11.08
CA GLY A 38 5.17 -5.10 12.22
C GLY A 38 3.80 -5.64 12.58
#